data_AF-A0A1M7H7Y0-F1
#
_entry.id   AF-A0A1M7H7Y0-F1
#
_cell.length_a   1.000
_cell.length_b   1.000
_cell.length_c   1.000
_cell.angle_alpha   90.00
_cell.angle_beta   90.00
_cell.angle_gamma   90.00
#
_symmetry.space_group_name_H-M   'P 1'
#
loop_
_entity.id
_entity.type
_entity.pdbx_description
1 polymer ?
#
loop_
_entity_poly.entity_id
_entity_poly.type
_entity_poly.pdbx_seq_one_letter_code
_entity_poly.pdbx_strand_id
1 'polypeptide(L)'
;MSKLLTEKKVDLNNKDQFKKLGVNATSRAFKRYKQKGLLEIVDKDHLEEVQAFYKTHLNRTIDPLSHIVFSNFTGKKDIRIVPRNILREVLLPHFNDRGMIDAYADKNSYDILFPEYRQAHTVIKRVRGQYYANQTRHITRKEAEDIVLNDSKEYILKGSDTANGHGISKLDIENDSINRKGIPLTFNQIESEYGNNFLIQRVVEQHSMMKKIHPSSVNTLRMVTLRWNNKIHNLYTFARFGVGNDVKDNAQQGGLIVGVEDDGHFKPFGVSNYEKVYAHPTTDVELSELGRIPNYELFKQTVRDLHEKILHHDYLSWDIVIGVDGKPTFIEVNFFGGTILNQLALERPIFGELTEEIFQHVIASESSPSLRNVEIRSDRPLKKKYERLEQRKKTLTKNYEKLKASHQQLEEEYQDLANEYDKLLAKSRNDTKDFMNMKNEIKVLESELRRIKNSKSWKYTSFFRKK
;
A
#
# COMPACT_ATOMS: atom_id res chain seq x y z
N MET A 1 -13.60 -40.59 -20.24
CA MET A 1 -12.13 -40.55 -20.37
C MET A 1 -11.58 -39.49 -19.44
N SER A 2 -10.87 -39.90 -18.41
CA SER A 2 -10.26 -39.06 -17.38
C SER A 2 -9.17 -38.16 -18.01
N LYS A 3 -9.42 -36.85 -18.13
CA LYS A 3 -8.34 -35.87 -18.30
C LYS A 3 -7.49 -35.95 -17.03
N LEU A 4 -6.30 -36.55 -17.12
CA LEU A 4 -5.31 -36.50 -16.05
C LEU A 4 -5.03 -35.03 -15.71
N LEU A 5 -5.27 -34.66 -14.45
CA LEU A 5 -4.86 -33.38 -13.88
C LEU A 5 -3.35 -33.19 -14.08
N THR A 6 -2.93 -32.32 -15.00
CA THR A 6 -1.51 -31.95 -15.18
C THR A 6 -1.11 -30.84 -14.21
N GLU A 7 -1.40 -31.04 -12.93
CA GLU A 7 -0.80 -30.22 -11.87
C GLU A 7 0.68 -30.57 -11.80
N LYS A 8 1.53 -29.62 -12.18
CA LYS A 8 2.99 -29.80 -12.11
C LYS A 8 3.55 -28.83 -11.09
N LYS A 9 4.41 -29.35 -10.21
CA LYS A 9 5.32 -28.49 -9.44
C LYS A 9 6.20 -27.74 -10.43
N VAL A 10 6.16 -26.41 -10.37
CA VAL A 10 6.92 -25.54 -11.26
C VAL A 10 8.23 -25.13 -10.57
N ASP A 11 9.32 -25.04 -11.34
CA ASP A 11 10.54 -24.43 -10.83
C ASP A 11 10.32 -22.92 -10.65
N LEU A 12 10.11 -22.51 -9.39
CA LEU A 12 9.88 -21.13 -9.00
C LEU A 12 11.04 -20.18 -9.33
N ASN A 13 12.23 -20.70 -9.63
CA ASN A 13 13.39 -19.90 -10.02
C ASN A 13 13.47 -19.68 -11.54
N ASN A 14 12.75 -20.48 -12.33
CA ASN A 14 12.69 -20.33 -13.77
C ASN A 14 11.60 -19.33 -14.19
N LYS A 15 11.98 -18.04 -14.20
CA LYS A 15 11.07 -16.95 -14.60
C LYS A 15 10.53 -17.07 -16.02
N ASP A 16 11.27 -17.72 -16.93
CA ASP A 16 10.85 -17.90 -18.32
C ASP A 16 9.67 -18.85 -18.44
N GLN A 17 9.53 -19.84 -17.53
CA GLN A 17 8.34 -20.70 -17.48
C GLN A 17 7.08 -19.89 -17.16
N PHE A 18 7.14 -18.99 -16.17
CA PHE A 18 6.02 -18.13 -15.82
C PHE A 18 5.70 -17.11 -16.93
N LYS A 19 6.71 -16.56 -17.60
CA LYS A 19 6.52 -15.65 -18.73
C LYS A 19 5.76 -16.32 -19.88
N LYS A 20 6.06 -17.59 -20.18
CA LYS A 20 5.33 -18.39 -21.20
C LYS A 20 3.86 -18.60 -20.84
N LEU A 21 3.51 -18.54 -19.55
CA LEU A 21 2.14 -18.65 -19.04
C LEU A 21 1.43 -17.29 -18.91
N GLY A 22 2.03 -16.22 -19.42
CA GLY A 22 1.47 -14.86 -19.32
C GLY A 22 1.62 -14.20 -17.94
N VAL A 23 2.40 -14.79 -17.03
CA VAL A 23 2.60 -14.25 -15.67
C VAL A 23 3.76 -13.26 -15.63
N ASN A 24 3.55 -12.09 -15.03
CA ASN A 24 4.62 -11.12 -14.80
C ASN A 24 5.47 -11.51 -13.57
N ALA A 25 6.46 -12.38 -13.81
CA ALA A 25 7.41 -12.87 -12.81
C ALA A 25 8.35 -11.81 -12.21
N THR A 26 8.30 -10.56 -12.68
CA THR A 26 9.09 -9.44 -12.13
C THR A 26 8.31 -8.56 -11.16
N SER A 27 6.98 -8.72 -11.11
CA SER A 27 6.10 -7.89 -10.31
C SER A 27 6.35 -8.04 -8.80
N ARG A 28 6.10 -6.98 -8.03
CA ARG A 28 6.13 -7.03 -6.55
C ARG A 28 5.16 -8.07 -5.99
N ALA A 29 4.00 -8.22 -6.64
CA ALA A 29 3.00 -9.23 -6.28
C ALA A 29 3.55 -10.65 -6.44
N PHE A 30 4.18 -10.96 -7.57
CA PHE A 30 4.79 -12.27 -7.82
C PHE A 30 5.83 -12.62 -6.75
N LYS A 31 6.77 -11.69 -6.46
CA LYS A 31 7.79 -11.91 -5.42
C LYS A 31 7.17 -12.22 -4.05
N ARG A 32 6.12 -11.47 -3.68
CA ARG A 32 5.40 -11.68 -2.42
C ARG A 32 4.72 -13.05 -2.36
N TYR A 33 3.99 -13.43 -3.41
CA TYR A 33 3.29 -14.72 -3.43
C TYR A 33 4.24 -15.91 -3.50
N LYS A 34 5.38 -15.77 -4.20
CA LYS A 34 6.46 -16.75 -4.18
C LYS A 34 6.98 -16.96 -2.76
N GLN A 35 7.26 -15.87 -2.02
CA GLN A 35 7.73 -15.96 -0.63
C GLN A 35 6.71 -16.63 0.30
N LYS A 36 5.42 -16.50 -0.01
CA LYS A 36 4.31 -17.09 0.73
C LYS A 36 3.96 -18.53 0.31
N GLY A 37 4.70 -19.14 -0.61
CA GLY A 37 4.41 -20.51 -1.08
C GLY A 37 3.14 -20.64 -1.93
N LEU A 38 2.58 -19.53 -2.44
CA LEU A 38 1.28 -19.52 -3.13
C LEU A 38 1.37 -19.76 -4.64
N LEU A 39 2.53 -20.23 -5.13
CA LEU A 39 2.81 -20.41 -6.56
C LEU A 39 3.38 -21.79 -6.88
N GLU A 40 3.37 -22.73 -5.92
CA GLU A 40 4.06 -24.02 -6.02
C GLU A 40 3.45 -24.93 -7.10
N ILE A 41 2.12 -24.92 -7.20
CA ILE A 41 1.36 -25.73 -8.15
C ILE A 41 0.82 -24.83 -9.25
N VAL A 42 1.07 -25.21 -10.50
CA VAL A 42 0.48 -24.54 -11.66
C VAL A 42 -0.20 -25.57 -12.54
N ASP A 43 -1.50 -25.37 -12.77
CA ASP A 43 -2.29 -26.12 -13.73
C ASP A 43 -2.40 -25.31 -15.03
N LYS A 44 -1.72 -25.77 -16.08
CA LYS A 44 -1.66 -25.07 -17.36
C LYS A 44 -3.02 -25.05 -18.07
N ASP A 45 -3.77 -26.15 -18.02
CA ASP A 45 -5.08 -26.26 -18.67
C ASP A 45 -6.03 -25.23 -18.07
N HIS A 46 -6.01 -25.09 -16.74
CA HIS A 46 -6.80 -24.06 -16.07
C HIS A 46 -6.39 -22.64 -16.49
N LEU A 47 -5.10 -22.35 -16.63
CA LEU A 47 -4.66 -21.02 -17.08
C LEU A 47 -5.05 -20.75 -18.53
N GLU A 48 -5.06 -21.76 -19.39
CA GLU A 48 -5.56 -21.63 -20.77
C GLU A 48 -7.07 -21.33 -20.79
N GLU A 49 -7.86 -22.00 -19.95
CA GLU A 49 -9.28 -21.70 -19.75
C GLU A 49 -9.50 -20.26 -19.26
N VAL A 50 -8.68 -19.79 -18.30
CA VAL A 50 -8.70 -18.40 -17.84
C VAL A 50 -8.44 -17.43 -18.98
N GLN A 51 -7.40 -17.66 -19.79
CA GLN A 51 -7.11 -16.79 -20.92
C GLN A 51 -8.24 -16.81 -21.96
N ALA A 52 -8.80 -17.98 -22.25
CA ALA A 52 -9.92 -18.13 -23.18
C ALA A 52 -11.17 -17.38 -22.68
N PHE A 53 -11.51 -17.49 -21.39
CA PHE A 53 -12.63 -16.79 -20.77
C PHE A 53 -12.47 -15.27 -20.90
N TYR A 54 -11.33 -14.73 -20.47
CA TYR A 54 -11.09 -13.27 -20.55
C TYR A 54 -11.00 -12.77 -22.00
N LYS A 55 -10.45 -13.57 -22.91
CA LYS A 55 -10.38 -13.22 -24.32
C LYS A 55 -11.76 -13.20 -24.97
N THR A 56 -12.62 -14.14 -24.60
CA THR A 56 -13.99 -14.26 -25.15
C THR A 56 -14.90 -13.17 -24.59
N HIS A 57 -14.92 -12.99 -23.27
CA HIS A 57 -15.93 -12.15 -22.61
C HIS A 57 -15.46 -10.72 -22.35
N LEU A 58 -14.14 -10.45 -22.30
CA LEU A 58 -13.58 -9.11 -22.07
C LEU A 58 -12.62 -8.64 -23.18
N ASN A 59 -12.44 -9.41 -24.26
CA ASN A 59 -11.50 -9.14 -25.36
C ASN A 59 -10.06 -8.84 -24.89
N ARG A 60 -9.63 -9.46 -23.78
CA ARG A 60 -8.33 -9.18 -23.15
C ARG A 60 -7.63 -10.47 -22.76
N THR A 61 -6.31 -10.46 -22.87
CA THR A 61 -5.43 -11.42 -22.20
C THR A 61 -5.00 -10.82 -20.88
N ILE A 62 -4.91 -11.62 -19.83
CA ILE A 62 -4.61 -11.13 -18.48
C ILE A 62 -3.33 -11.77 -17.91
N ASP A 63 -2.77 -11.19 -16.87
CA ASP A 63 -1.81 -11.89 -16.02
C ASP A 63 -2.60 -12.80 -15.06
N PRO A 64 -2.50 -14.14 -15.17
CA PRO A 64 -3.33 -15.06 -14.41
C PRO A 64 -2.76 -15.36 -13.01
N LEU A 65 -1.79 -14.57 -12.52
CA LEU A 65 -1.18 -14.73 -11.20
C LEU A 65 -2.22 -14.84 -10.06
N SER A 66 -3.34 -14.11 -10.15
CA SER A 66 -4.38 -14.15 -9.13
C SER A 66 -5.10 -15.51 -9.08
N HIS A 67 -5.26 -16.17 -10.23
CA HIS A 67 -5.86 -17.50 -10.36
C HIS A 67 -4.95 -18.60 -9.82
N ILE A 68 -3.63 -18.48 -10.05
CA ILE A 68 -2.63 -19.37 -9.43
C ILE A 68 -2.69 -19.24 -7.91
N VAL A 69 -2.65 -18.02 -7.39
CA VAL A 69 -2.72 -17.77 -5.95
C VAL A 69 -4.02 -18.29 -5.34
N PHE A 70 -5.16 -18.04 -5.99
CA PHE A 70 -6.46 -18.50 -5.53
C PHE A 70 -6.51 -20.03 -5.45
N SER A 71 -6.05 -20.73 -6.50
CA SER A 71 -6.06 -22.20 -6.53
C SER A 71 -5.12 -22.82 -5.50
N ASN A 72 -3.90 -22.30 -5.34
CA ASN A 72 -2.97 -22.80 -4.32
C ASN A 72 -3.48 -22.55 -2.90
N PHE A 73 -4.17 -21.42 -2.66
CA PHE A 73 -4.66 -21.07 -1.33
C PHE A 73 -5.95 -21.83 -0.94
N THR A 74 -6.87 -22.01 -1.88
CA THR A 74 -8.22 -22.54 -1.61
C THR A 74 -8.39 -24.00 -2.01
N GLY A 75 -7.51 -24.53 -2.85
CA GLY A 75 -7.70 -25.82 -3.54
C GLY A 75 -8.77 -25.78 -4.64
N LYS A 76 -9.38 -24.62 -4.92
CA LYS A 76 -10.47 -24.44 -5.90
C LYS A 76 -9.96 -23.73 -7.16
N LYS A 77 -10.53 -24.08 -8.30
CA LYS A 77 -10.28 -23.42 -9.59
C LYS A 77 -11.53 -22.66 -9.98
N ASP A 78 -11.42 -21.36 -10.22
CA ASP A 78 -12.51 -20.53 -10.72
C ASP A 78 -11.95 -19.52 -11.73
N ILE A 79 -12.38 -19.63 -12.99
CA ILE A 79 -11.93 -18.78 -14.08
C ILE A 79 -12.39 -17.31 -13.92
N ARG A 80 -13.44 -17.09 -13.12
CA ARG A 80 -14.09 -15.79 -12.91
C ARG A 80 -13.41 -14.93 -11.85
N ILE A 81 -12.34 -15.43 -11.20
CA ILE A 81 -11.53 -14.61 -10.29
C ILE A 81 -11.06 -13.36 -11.01
N VAL A 82 -11.27 -12.19 -10.41
CA VAL A 82 -10.98 -10.89 -11.01
C VAL A 82 -9.68 -10.31 -10.44
N PRO A 83 -8.61 -10.17 -11.24
CA PRO A 83 -7.39 -9.51 -10.83
C PRO A 83 -7.63 -8.03 -10.49
N ARG A 84 -6.86 -7.49 -9.54
CA ARG A 84 -7.00 -6.10 -9.05
C ARG A 84 -6.91 -5.06 -10.17
N ASN A 85 -6.00 -5.25 -11.13
CA ASN A 85 -5.85 -4.32 -12.27
C ASN A 85 -7.06 -4.39 -13.20
N ILE A 86 -7.63 -5.57 -13.45
CA ILE A 86 -8.87 -5.67 -14.23
C ILE A 86 -10.00 -4.95 -13.51
N LEU A 87 -10.21 -5.20 -12.21
CA LEU A 87 -11.23 -4.49 -11.45
C LEU A 87 -11.04 -2.97 -11.52
N ARG A 88 -9.84 -2.46 -11.18
CA ARG A 88 -9.61 -1.01 -11.01
C ARG A 88 -9.46 -0.22 -12.31
N GLU A 89 -8.86 -0.83 -13.32
CA GLU A 89 -8.44 -0.14 -14.53
C GLU A 89 -9.38 -0.41 -15.69
N VAL A 90 -10.11 -1.54 -15.67
CA VAL A 90 -11.03 -1.93 -16.75
C VAL A 90 -12.48 -1.82 -16.30
N LEU A 91 -12.86 -2.39 -15.15
CA LEU A 91 -14.28 -2.49 -14.78
C LEU A 91 -14.81 -1.23 -14.06
N LEU A 92 -14.17 -0.81 -12.97
CA LEU A 92 -14.62 0.34 -12.17
C LEU A 92 -14.81 1.64 -12.97
N PRO A 93 -14.03 1.98 -14.01
CA PRO A 93 -14.28 3.17 -14.84
C PRO A 93 -15.63 3.18 -15.57
N HIS A 94 -16.25 2.01 -15.75
CA HIS A 94 -17.58 1.88 -16.37
C HIS A 94 -18.70 1.97 -15.35
N PHE A 95 -18.40 1.72 -14.07
CA PHE A 95 -19.37 1.69 -12.97
C PHE A 95 -19.37 2.97 -12.14
N ASN A 96 -18.22 3.63 -12.01
CA ASN A 96 -18.04 4.72 -11.08
C ASN A 96 -17.52 5.98 -11.79
N ASP A 97 -18.21 7.11 -11.64
CA ASP A 97 -17.72 8.41 -12.07
C ASP A 97 -16.55 8.85 -11.20
N ARG A 98 -15.33 8.69 -11.73
CA ARG A 98 -14.10 9.10 -11.04
C ARG A 98 -14.11 10.57 -10.64
N GLY A 99 -14.77 11.44 -11.39
CA GLY A 99 -14.89 12.86 -11.08
C GLY A 99 -15.76 13.17 -9.87
N MET A 100 -16.59 12.22 -9.44
CA MET A 100 -17.49 12.36 -8.29
C MET A 100 -16.98 11.65 -7.03
N ILE A 101 -15.86 10.91 -7.10
CA ILE A 101 -15.31 10.19 -5.94
C ILE A 101 -15.09 11.16 -4.77
N ASP A 102 -14.43 12.29 -4.99
CA ASP A 102 -14.08 13.22 -3.91
C ASP A 102 -15.32 13.82 -3.24
N ALA A 103 -16.40 14.05 -4.02
CA ALA A 103 -17.65 14.56 -3.49
C ALA A 103 -18.34 13.58 -2.53
N TYR A 104 -18.25 12.27 -2.81
CA TYR A 104 -18.81 11.23 -1.95
C TYR A 104 -17.83 10.66 -0.93
N ALA A 105 -16.53 10.94 -1.05
CA ALA A 105 -15.50 10.49 -0.10
C ALA A 105 -15.32 11.45 1.09
N ASP A 106 -15.79 12.69 0.97
CA ASP A 106 -15.72 13.68 2.05
C ASP A 106 -16.64 13.30 3.22
N LYS A 107 -16.02 12.81 4.30
CA LYS A 107 -16.71 12.38 5.54
C LYS A 107 -17.50 13.50 6.21
N ASN A 108 -17.19 14.77 5.92
CA ASN A 108 -17.97 15.91 6.44
C ASN A 108 -19.38 15.99 5.84
N SER A 109 -19.65 15.28 4.74
CA SER A 109 -20.94 15.31 4.04
C SER A 109 -21.89 14.19 4.46
N TYR A 110 -21.42 13.16 5.17
CA TYR A 110 -22.19 11.94 5.42
C TYR A 110 -23.48 12.17 6.22
N ASP A 111 -23.44 13.07 7.20
CA ASP A 111 -24.60 13.44 8.01
C ASP A 111 -25.68 14.22 7.23
N ILE A 112 -25.31 14.78 6.07
CA ILE A 112 -26.19 15.46 5.11
C ILE A 112 -26.69 14.48 4.05
N LEU A 113 -25.82 13.58 3.56
CA LEU A 113 -26.16 12.59 2.53
C LEU A 113 -27.04 11.46 3.06
N PHE A 114 -26.84 11.06 4.33
CA PHE A 114 -27.49 9.91 4.95
C PHE A 114 -28.15 10.27 6.29
N PRO A 115 -29.01 11.30 6.36
CA PRO A 115 -29.55 11.81 7.62
C PRO A 115 -30.48 10.79 8.31
N GLU A 116 -31.07 9.89 7.53
CA GLU A 116 -32.03 8.87 7.98
C GLU A 116 -31.34 7.62 8.59
N TYR A 117 -30.03 7.47 8.37
CA TYR A 117 -29.31 6.25 8.72
C TYR A 117 -28.42 6.45 9.94
N ARG A 118 -28.39 5.42 10.79
CA ARG A 118 -27.48 5.40 11.93
C ARG A 118 -26.03 5.40 11.44
N GLN A 119 -25.25 6.33 11.96
CA GLN A 119 -23.85 6.54 11.60
C GLN A 119 -23.03 6.97 12.81
N ALA A 120 -21.70 6.98 12.68
CA ALA A 120 -20.83 7.60 13.68
C ALA A 120 -21.23 9.06 13.91
N HIS A 121 -21.53 9.42 15.17
CA HIS A 121 -22.05 10.74 15.50
C HIS A 121 -20.95 11.80 15.37
N THR A 122 -21.08 12.69 14.38
CA THR A 122 -20.21 13.86 14.19
C THR A 122 -20.61 14.97 15.14
N VAL A 123 -19.71 15.30 16.06
CA VAL A 123 -19.91 16.33 17.09
C VAL A 123 -19.67 17.71 16.50
N ILE A 124 -18.50 17.87 15.87
CA ILE A 124 -18.15 19.05 15.08
C ILE A 124 -17.46 18.62 13.80
N LYS A 125 -17.58 19.46 12.78
CA LYS A 125 -16.77 19.37 11.57
C LYS A 125 -16.23 20.74 11.18
N ARG A 126 -15.03 20.74 10.63
CA ARG A 126 -14.37 21.90 10.03
C ARG A 126 -14.39 21.71 8.52
N VAL A 127 -14.93 22.69 7.79
CA VAL A 127 -15.02 22.68 6.34
C VAL A 127 -14.58 24.05 5.83
N ARG A 128 -13.58 24.09 4.96
CA ARG A 128 -12.99 25.33 4.43
C ARG A 128 -12.60 26.32 5.55
N GLY A 129 -12.12 25.77 6.66
CA GLY A 129 -11.67 26.54 7.82
C GLY A 129 -12.76 27.05 8.75
N GLN A 130 -14.04 26.76 8.45
CA GLN A 130 -15.20 27.14 9.27
C GLN A 130 -15.73 25.94 10.04
N TYR A 131 -16.30 26.17 11.23
CA TYR A 131 -16.82 25.10 12.08
C TYR A 131 -18.34 24.96 11.96
N TYR A 132 -18.79 23.72 12.05
CA TYR A 132 -20.20 23.33 12.01
C TYR A 132 -20.49 22.24 13.05
N ALA A 133 -21.68 22.25 13.60
CA ALA A 133 -22.26 21.17 14.42
C ALA A 133 -23.68 20.86 13.91
N ASN A 134 -24.30 19.78 14.40
CA ASN A 134 -25.68 19.42 14.07
C ASN A 134 -25.96 19.52 12.56
N GLN A 135 -25.20 18.76 11.76
CA GLN A 135 -25.17 18.83 10.31
C GLN A 135 -24.59 20.14 9.78
N THR A 136 -25.39 21.19 9.60
CA THR A 136 -24.96 22.40 8.86
C THR A 136 -24.98 23.68 9.71
N ARG A 137 -25.19 23.59 11.03
CA ARG A 137 -25.22 24.77 11.89
C ARG A 137 -23.82 25.32 12.06
N HIS A 138 -23.57 26.50 11.49
CA HIS A 138 -22.31 27.23 11.67
C HIS A 138 -22.13 27.60 13.15
N ILE A 139 -20.89 27.45 13.64
CA ILE A 139 -20.51 27.74 15.02
C ILE A 139 -19.17 28.46 15.07
N THR A 140 -18.90 29.17 16.16
CA THR A 140 -17.58 29.78 16.37
C THR A 140 -16.52 28.73 16.70
N ARG A 141 -15.24 29.05 16.50
CA ARG A 141 -14.13 28.19 16.94
C ARG A 141 -14.19 27.91 18.44
N LYS A 142 -14.56 28.91 19.25
CA LYS A 142 -14.67 28.77 20.71
C LYS A 142 -15.81 27.84 21.09
N GLU A 143 -16.97 27.99 20.44
CA GLU A 143 -18.09 27.08 20.65
C GLU A 143 -17.74 25.64 20.23
N ALA A 144 -17.00 25.44 19.14
CA ALA A 144 -16.54 24.10 18.74
C ALA A 144 -15.65 23.45 19.81
N GLU A 145 -14.76 24.24 20.41
CA GLU A 145 -13.90 23.81 21.52
C GLU A 145 -14.72 23.46 22.76
N ASP A 146 -15.68 24.31 23.13
CA ASP A 146 -16.55 24.08 24.28
C ASP A 146 -17.42 22.83 24.07
N ILE A 147 -17.96 22.60 22.87
CA ILE A 147 -18.72 21.38 22.57
C ILE A 147 -17.84 20.14 22.77
N VAL A 148 -16.61 20.12 22.21
CA VAL A 148 -15.71 18.97 22.32
C VAL A 148 -15.29 18.71 23.76
N LEU A 149 -15.10 19.74 24.59
CA LEU A 149 -14.75 19.56 25.99
C LEU A 149 -15.91 19.00 26.84
N ASN A 150 -17.16 19.23 26.44
CA ASN A 150 -18.33 18.93 27.27
C ASN A 150 -19.22 17.78 26.76
N ASP A 151 -19.08 17.32 25.51
CA ASP A 151 -20.01 16.34 24.90
C ASP A 151 -19.73 14.88 25.29
N SER A 152 -18.47 14.46 25.33
CA SER A 152 -18.02 13.08 25.57
C SER A 152 -16.60 13.07 26.15
N LYS A 153 -16.21 11.94 26.76
CA LYS A 153 -14.86 11.72 27.29
C LYS A 153 -13.86 11.25 26.25
N GLU A 154 -14.33 10.68 25.16
CA GLU A 154 -13.47 10.12 24.11
C GLU A 154 -14.05 10.43 22.73
N TYR A 155 -13.15 10.66 21.78
CA TYR A 155 -13.49 10.96 20.39
C TYR A 155 -12.53 10.31 19.39
N ILE A 156 -12.98 10.27 18.14
CA ILE A 156 -12.16 10.00 16.98
C ILE A 156 -12.08 11.27 16.12
N LEU A 157 -10.87 11.80 15.97
CA LEU A 157 -10.52 12.88 15.05
C LEU A 157 -10.09 12.27 13.70
N LYS A 158 -10.68 12.78 12.61
CA LYS A 158 -10.43 12.28 11.24
C LYS A 158 -10.20 13.43 10.27
N GLY A 159 -9.24 13.27 9.37
CA GLY A 159 -9.21 14.05 8.13
C GLY A 159 -10.45 13.71 7.28
N SER A 160 -10.97 14.70 6.55
CA SER A 160 -12.25 14.53 5.86
C SER A 160 -12.17 13.62 4.62
N ASP A 161 -11.07 13.70 3.87
CA ASP A 161 -10.83 13.01 2.60
C ASP A 161 -9.70 11.95 2.68
N THR A 162 -9.28 11.58 3.88
CA THR A 162 -8.20 10.60 4.06
C THR A 162 -8.69 9.15 3.93
N ALA A 163 -7.81 8.25 3.49
CA ALA A 163 -8.10 6.83 3.30
C ALA A 163 -7.10 5.92 4.06
N ASN A 164 -7.47 4.65 4.23
CA ASN A 164 -6.65 3.61 4.87
C ASN A 164 -6.21 3.94 6.31
N GLY A 165 -7.00 4.73 7.03
CA GLY A 165 -6.71 5.11 8.41
C GLY A 165 -5.62 6.16 8.59
N HIS A 166 -5.16 6.82 7.53
CA HIS A 166 -4.29 8.00 7.64
C HIS A 166 -5.07 9.17 8.24
N GLY A 167 -4.45 9.93 9.14
CA GLY A 167 -5.13 11.05 9.80
C GLY A 167 -6.34 10.60 10.63
N ILE A 168 -6.25 9.45 11.32
CA ILE A 168 -7.20 9.06 12.36
C ILE A 168 -6.47 9.06 13.70
N SER A 169 -6.96 9.84 14.65
CA SER A 169 -6.45 9.91 16.02
C SER A 169 -7.58 9.71 17.03
N LYS A 170 -7.31 8.94 18.09
CA LYS A 170 -8.16 8.92 19.28
C LYS A 170 -7.80 10.13 20.16
N LEU A 171 -8.82 10.82 20.65
CA LEU A 171 -8.70 11.92 21.60
C LEU A 171 -9.43 11.55 22.89
N ASP A 172 -8.86 11.95 24.02
CA ASP A 172 -9.39 11.72 25.35
C ASP A 172 -9.57 13.08 26.06
N ILE A 173 -10.66 13.26 26.80
CA ILE A 173 -10.92 14.47 27.59
C ILE A 173 -10.63 14.18 29.05
N GLU A 174 -9.63 14.86 29.59
CA GLU A 174 -9.19 14.72 30.99
C GLU A 174 -8.92 16.11 31.57
N ASN A 175 -9.46 16.40 32.76
CA ASN A 175 -9.30 17.68 33.45
C ASN A 175 -9.57 18.90 32.54
N ASP A 176 -10.70 18.88 31.83
CA ASP A 176 -11.11 19.93 30.88
C ASP A 176 -10.09 20.22 29.76
N SER A 177 -9.27 19.22 29.42
CA SER A 177 -8.28 19.30 28.35
C SER A 177 -8.39 18.14 27.38
N ILE A 178 -8.12 18.43 26.10
CA ILE A 178 -8.05 17.43 25.05
C ILE A 178 -6.66 16.80 25.08
N ASN A 179 -6.60 15.48 25.10
CA ASN A 179 -5.37 14.71 25.15
C ASN A 179 -5.29 13.75 23.98
N ARG A 180 -4.07 13.46 23.54
CA ARG A 180 -3.77 12.39 22.58
C ARG A 180 -2.65 11.55 23.15
N LYS A 181 -2.96 10.30 23.51
CA LYS A 181 -1.99 9.37 24.14
C LYS A 181 -1.35 9.98 25.41
N GLY A 182 -2.15 10.63 26.24
CA GLY A 182 -1.70 11.28 27.48
C GLY A 182 -0.94 12.60 27.30
N ILE A 183 -0.88 13.14 26.08
CA ILE A 183 -0.24 14.42 25.79
C ILE A 183 -1.34 15.47 25.53
N PRO A 184 -1.37 16.60 26.27
CA PRO A 184 -2.31 17.69 26.02
C PRO A 184 -2.19 18.25 24.60
N LEU A 185 -3.34 18.53 24.00
CA LEU A 185 -3.49 19.00 22.64
C LEU A 185 -4.44 20.20 22.61
N THR A 186 -4.02 21.28 21.96
CA THR A 186 -4.85 22.46 21.74
C THR A 186 -5.57 22.40 20.39
N PHE A 187 -6.69 23.12 20.25
CA PHE A 187 -7.36 23.25 18.96
C PHE A 187 -6.47 23.83 17.86
N ASN A 188 -5.54 24.74 18.18
CA ASN A 188 -4.57 25.28 17.21
C ASN A 188 -3.67 24.18 16.64
N GLN A 189 -3.26 23.22 17.46
CA GLN A 189 -2.44 22.09 17.00
C GLN A 189 -3.26 21.15 16.12
N ILE A 190 -4.54 20.90 16.46
CA ILE A 190 -5.46 20.13 15.62
C ILE A 190 -5.62 20.81 14.25
N GLU A 191 -5.89 22.12 14.23
CA GLU A 191 -6.04 22.91 13.01
C GLU A 191 -4.77 22.91 12.15
N SER A 192 -3.60 22.98 12.77
CA SER A 192 -2.31 22.93 12.08
C SER A 192 -2.04 21.55 11.46
N GLU A 193 -2.36 20.47 12.17
CA GLU A 193 -2.11 19.09 11.72
C GLU A 193 -3.10 18.63 10.64
N TYR A 194 -4.40 18.95 10.80
CA TYR A 194 -5.47 18.47 9.93
C TYR A 194 -5.91 19.49 8.87
N GLY A 195 -5.47 20.74 9.00
CA GLY A 195 -5.80 21.80 8.07
C GLY A 195 -7.28 22.14 8.07
N ASN A 196 -7.80 22.51 6.90
CA ASN A 196 -9.10 23.15 6.74
C ASN A 196 -10.31 22.22 6.73
N ASN A 197 -10.08 20.89 6.65
CA ASN A 197 -11.15 19.92 6.50
C ASN A 197 -10.92 18.70 7.41
N PHE A 198 -11.67 18.62 8.50
CA PHE A 198 -11.64 17.50 9.43
C PHE A 198 -12.94 17.40 10.22
N LEU A 199 -13.13 16.29 10.92
CA LEU A 199 -14.25 16.09 11.82
C LEU A 199 -13.83 15.40 13.11
N ILE A 200 -14.59 15.64 14.17
CA ILE A 200 -14.50 14.94 15.44
C ILE A 200 -15.81 14.18 15.67
N GLN A 201 -15.70 12.88 15.85
CA GLN A 201 -16.84 11.98 16.07
C GLN A 201 -16.76 11.34 17.44
N ARG A 202 -17.90 11.01 18.03
CA ARG A 202 -17.94 10.11 19.20
C ARG A 202 -17.36 8.75 18.83
N VAL A 203 -16.72 8.08 19.79
CA VAL A 203 -16.32 6.69 19.64
C VAL A 203 -17.56 5.82 19.43
N VAL A 204 -17.54 4.97 18.40
CA VAL A 204 -18.64 4.04 18.13
C VAL A 204 -18.44 2.79 18.98
N GLU A 205 -19.44 2.48 19.82
CA GLU A 205 -19.48 1.20 20.51
C GLU A 205 -20.02 0.10 19.61
N GLN A 206 -19.30 -1.02 19.57
CA GLN A 206 -19.62 -2.19 18.76
C GLN A 206 -20.18 -3.33 19.61
N HIS A 207 -20.88 -4.24 18.94
CA HIS A 207 -21.42 -5.46 19.51
C HIS A 207 -20.34 -6.32 20.19
N SER A 208 -20.70 -6.95 21.30
CA SER A 208 -19.79 -7.78 22.11
C SER A 208 -19.11 -8.90 21.31
N MET A 209 -19.84 -9.51 20.37
CA MET A 209 -19.32 -10.50 19.41
C MET A 209 -18.09 -9.99 18.64
N MET A 210 -18.18 -8.78 18.08
CA MET A 210 -17.07 -8.18 17.32
C MET A 210 -15.95 -7.73 18.25
N LYS A 211 -16.30 -7.17 19.42
CA LYS A 211 -15.34 -6.70 20.43
C LYS A 211 -14.50 -7.84 21.01
N LYS A 212 -15.08 -9.05 21.16
CA LYS A 212 -14.38 -10.23 21.67
C LYS A 212 -13.16 -10.58 20.82
N ILE A 213 -13.27 -10.46 19.49
CA ILE A 213 -12.18 -10.79 18.56
C ILE A 213 -11.02 -9.80 18.69
N HIS A 214 -11.33 -8.50 18.64
CA HIS A 214 -10.31 -7.47 18.81
C HIS A 214 -10.90 -6.25 19.52
N PRO A 215 -10.71 -6.11 20.84
CA PRO A 215 -11.38 -5.06 21.62
C PRO A 215 -10.78 -3.67 21.43
N SER A 216 -9.53 -3.60 20.97
CA SER A 216 -8.79 -2.34 20.81
C SER A 216 -9.21 -1.52 19.60
N SER A 217 -9.86 -2.14 18.59
CA SER A 217 -10.36 -1.44 17.39
C SER A 217 -11.87 -1.51 17.23
N VAL A 218 -12.40 -0.56 16.46
CA VAL A 218 -13.74 -0.67 15.88
C VAL A 218 -13.66 -1.61 14.67
N ASN A 219 -14.14 -2.84 14.85
CA ASN A 219 -14.16 -3.89 13.83
C ASN A 219 -15.38 -3.68 12.94
N THR A 220 -15.20 -3.80 11.64
CA THR A 220 -16.25 -3.50 10.66
C THR A 220 -16.55 -4.68 9.74
N LEU A 221 -17.79 -4.71 9.27
CA LEU A 221 -18.19 -5.44 8.08
C LEU A 221 -17.93 -4.55 6.87
N ARG A 222 -17.14 -5.03 5.90
CA ARG A 222 -17.15 -4.46 4.55
C ARG A 222 -18.18 -5.19 3.71
N MET A 223 -19.26 -4.49 3.38
CA MET A 223 -20.33 -4.98 2.52
C MET A 223 -20.22 -4.33 1.15
N VAL A 224 -20.21 -5.12 0.08
CA VAL A 224 -20.00 -4.61 -1.28
C VAL A 224 -21.29 -4.67 -2.07
N THR A 225 -21.65 -3.57 -2.71
CA THR A 225 -22.85 -3.45 -3.53
C THR A 225 -22.52 -3.16 -4.98
N LEU A 226 -23.35 -3.69 -5.88
CA LEU A 226 -23.34 -3.38 -7.31
C LEU A 226 -24.75 -2.94 -7.74
N ARG A 227 -24.88 -1.75 -8.32
CA ARG A 227 -26.07 -1.37 -9.08
C ARG A 227 -25.94 -1.97 -10.47
N TRP A 228 -26.82 -2.90 -10.80
CA TRP A 228 -26.82 -3.62 -12.06
C TRP A 228 -28.26 -3.78 -12.56
N ASN A 229 -28.53 -3.39 -13.81
CA ASN A 229 -29.87 -3.39 -14.40
C ASN A 229 -30.90 -2.69 -13.49
N ASN A 230 -30.55 -1.49 -12.99
CA ASN A 230 -31.36 -0.67 -12.07
C ASN A 230 -31.71 -1.32 -10.72
N LYS A 231 -31.06 -2.44 -10.36
CA LYS A 231 -31.20 -3.10 -9.08
C LYS A 231 -29.88 -3.07 -8.32
N ILE A 232 -29.95 -2.81 -7.01
CA ILE A 232 -28.77 -2.86 -6.15
C ILE A 232 -28.64 -4.27 -5.55
N HIS A 233 -27.54 -4.94 -5.90
CA HIS A 233 -27.18 -6.28 -5.45
C HIS A 233 -26.12 -6.18 -4.36
N ASN A 234 -26.27 -6.99 -3.31
CA ASN A 234 -25.19 -7.23 -2.36
C ASN A 234 -24.30 -8.34 -2.92
N LEU A 235 -23.07 -8.00 -3.31
CA LEU A 235 -22.14 -8.94 -3.92
C LEU A 235 -21.55 -9.89 -2.87
N TYR A 236 -21.03 -9.33 -1.78
CA TYR A 236 -20.41 -10.09 -0.69
C TYR A 236 -20.18 -9.22 0.53
N THR A 237 -19.91 -9.88 1.66
CA THR A 237 -19.52 -9.25 2.93
C THR A 237 -18.32 -9.96 3.52
N PHE A 238 -17.40 -9.21 4.11
CA PHE A 238 -16.36 -9.77 4.97
C PHE A 238 -16.15 -8.88 6.19
N ALA A 239 -15.84 -9.47 7.33
CA ALA A 239 -15.39 -8.73 8.50
C ALA A 239 -13.91 -8.38 8.39
N ARG A 240 -13.54 -7.25 8.97
CA ARG A 240 -12.17 -6.84 9.22
C ARG A 240 -11.94 -6.66 10.70
N PHE A 241 -10.80 -7.15 11.15
CA PHE A 241 -10.34 -7.00 12.51
C PHE A 241 -8.96 -6.33 12.51
N GLY A 242 -8.74 -5.49 13.51
CA GLY A 242 -7.41 -4.93 13.80
C GLY A 242 -6.42 -6.00 14.22
N VAL A 243 -5.18 -5.62 14.43
CA VAL A 243 -4.15 -6.47 15.04
C VAL A 243 -3.30 -5.65 15.99
N GLY A 244 -2.72 -6.29 17.00
CA GLY A 244 -1.97 -5.61 18.05
C GLY A 244 -2.89 -4.80 18.97
N ASN A 245 -2.49 -3.58 19.30
CA ASN A 245 -3.29 -2.64 20.12
C ASN A 245 -3.72 -1.40 19.31
N ASP A 246 -3.80 -1.52 17.97
CA ASP A 246 -4.24 -0.41 17.13
C ASP A 246 -5.77 -0.23 17.23
N VAL A 247 -6.21 1.01 17.13
CA VAL A 247 -7.63 1.39 17.10
C VAL A 247 -8.29 1.12 15.73
N LYS A 248 -7.49 0.69 14.74
CA LYS A 248 -7.87 0.53 13.33
C LYS A 248 -7.94 -0.94 12.91
N ASP A 249 -8.89 -1.28 12.03
CA ASP A 249 -9.10 -2.61 11.47
C ASP A 249 -8.47 -2.78 10.05
N ASN A 250 -7.29 -2.19 9.83
CA ASN A 250 -6.71 -2.10 8.49
C ASN A 250 -6.04 -3.41 8.03
N ALA A 251 -6.78 -4.19 7.23
CA ALA A 251 -6.31 -5.42 6.59
C ALA A 251 -5.05 -5.26 5.70
N GLN A 252 -4.77 -4.07 5.14
CA GLN A 252 -3.59 -3.88 4.28
C GLN A 252 -2.27 -3.74 5.06
N GLN A 253 -2.33 -3.57 6.38
CA GLN A 253 -1.17 -3.47 7.28
C GLN A 253 -1.08 -4.65 8.26
N GLY A 254 -1.54 -5.83 7.84
CA GLY A 254 -1.51 -7.04 8.66
C GLY A 254 -2.82 -7.36 9.40
N GLY A 255 -3.89 -6.60 9.16
CA GLY A 255 -5.22 -6.91 9.70
C GLY A 255 -5.80 -8.23 9.18
N LEU A 256 -6.75 -8.78 9.93
CA LEU A 256 -7.41 -10.05 9.66
C LEU A 256 -8.72 -9.84 8.89
N ILE A 257 -8.94 -10.60 7.83
CA ILE A 257 -10.20 -10.64 7.08
C ILE A 257 -10.92 -11.96 7.33
N VAL A 258 -12.21 -11.94 7.66
CA VAL A 258 -13.05 -13.14 7.79
C VAL A 258 -14.20 -13.04 6.81
N GLY A 259 -14.33 -14.04 5.93
CA GLY A 259 -15.44 -14.10 4.97
C GLY A 259 -16.78 -14.29 5.68
N VAL A 260 -17.85 -13.75 5.10
CA VAL A 260 -19.23 -13.94 5.58
C VAL A 260 -20.04 -14.60 4.47
N GLU A 261 -20.73 -15.67 4.81
CA GLU A 261 -21.64 -16.40 3.93
C GLU A 261 -22.91 -15.57 3.64
N ASP A 262 -23.67 -15.96 2.62
CA ASP A 262 -24.84 -15.16 2.18
C ASP A 262 -26.00 -15.16 3.19
N ASP A 263 -26.00 -16.14 4.11
CA ASP A 263 -26.89 -16.19 5.27
C ASP A 263 -26.39 -15.38 6.47
N GLY A 264 -25.15 -14.88 6.44
CA GLY A 264 -24.57 -14.04 7.50
C GLY A 264 -23.69 -14.79 8.50
N HIS A 265 -23.45 -16.09 8.32
CA HIS A 265 -22.46 -16.81 9.14
C HIS A 265 -21.04 -16.38 8.78
N PHE A 266 -20.20 -16.18 9.79
CA PHE A 266 -18.78 -16.00 9.58
C PHE A 266 -18.13 -17.33 9.20
N LYS A 267 -17.21 -17.31 8.24
CA LYS A 267 -16.38 -18.49 7.96
C LYS A 267 -15.53 -18.83 9.19
N PRO A 268 -15.23 -20.12 9.42
CA PRO A 268 -14.47 -20.58 10.60
C PRO A 268 -12.97 -20.27 10.50
N PHE A 269 -12.54 -19.53 9.48
CA PHE A 269 -11.16 -19.11 9.27
C PHE A 269 -11.14 -17.68 8.73
N GLY A 270 -9.99 -17.03 8.87
CA GLY A 270 -9.70 -15.76 8.22
C GLY A 270 -8.41 -15.81 7.42
N VAL A 271 -8.13 -14.69 6.77
CA VAL A 271 -6.91 -14.47 6.00
C VAL A 271 -6.15 -13.31 6.62
N SER A 272 -4.93 -13.59 7.07
CA SER A 272 -3.97 -12.57 7.52
C SER A 272 -2.65 -12.77 6.78
N ASN A 273 -2.08 -11.71 6.22
CA ASN A 273 -0.82 -11.77 5.47
C ASN A 273 -0.75 -12.89 4.39
N TYR A 274 -1.87 -13.13 3.70
CA TYR A 274 -2.03 -14.21 2.70
C TYR A 274 -1.90 -15.64 3.25
N GLU A 275 -2.10 -15.83 4.55
CA GLU A 275 -2.14 -17.12 5.24
C GLU A 275 -3.55 -17.35 5.80
N LYS A 276 -3.99 -18.62 5.78
CA LYS A 276 -5.24 -19.05 6.39
C LYS A 276 -5.01 -19.22 7.89
N VAL A 277 -5.77 -18.52 8.71
CA VAL A 277 -5.69 -18.55 10.18
C VAL A 277 -7.05 -18.92 10.77
N TYR A 278 -7.05 -19.63 11.91
CA TYR A 278 -8.28 -20.08 12.58
C TYR A 278 -8.57 -19.33 13.87
N ALA A 279 -7.58 -18.59 14.39
CA ALA A 279 -7.72 -17.70 15.54
C ALA A 279 -7.20 -16.30 15.19
N HIS A 280 -7.63 -15.30 15.96
CA HIS A 280 -7.16 -13.93 15.83
C HIS A 280 -5.68 -13.81 16.25
N PRO A 281 -4.78 -13.24 15.43
CA PRO A 281 -3.33 -13.32 15.65
C PRO A 281 -2.79 -12.50 16.84
N THR A 282 -3.64 -11.83 17.60
CA THR A 282 -3.25 -11.04 18.79
C THR A 282 -3.97 -11.48 20.06
N THR A 283 -5.21 -11.94 19.94
CA THR A 283 -6.06 -12.26 21.09
C THR A 283 -6.27 -13.76 21.23
N ASP A 284 -5.80 -14.54 20.24
CA ASP A 284 -5.95 -15.99 20.12
C ASP A 284 -7.40 -16.48 20.20
N VAL A 285 -8.37 -15.59 19.98
CA VAL A 285 -9.78 -15.97 19.94
C VAL A 285 -10.06 -16.73 18.66
N GLU A 286 -10.61 -17.93 18.82
CA GLU A 286 -11.03 -18.82 17.74
C GLU A 286 -12.13 -18.17 16.88
N LEU A 287 -11.92 -18.14 15.57
CA LEU A 287 -12.82 -17.51 14.61
C LEU A 287 -14.08 -18.33 14.38
N SER A 288 -14.04 -19.63 14.70
CA SER A 288 -15.23 -20.49 14.72
C SER A 288 -16.28 -20.03 15.75
N GLU A 289 -15.90 -19.22 16.75
CA GLU A 289 -16.79 -18.69 17.77
C GLU A 289 -17.55 -17.41 17.36
N LEU A 290 -17.22 -16.79 16.21
CA LEU A 290 -17.87 -15.56 15.74
C LEU A 290 -19.36 -15.74 15.44
N GLY A 291 -19.83 -16.96 15.17
CA GLY A 291 -21.24 -17.25 14.93
C GLY A 291 -21.80 -16.55 13.68
N ARG A 292 -22.89 -15.78 13.85
CA ARG A 292 -23.65 -15.15 12.75
C ARG A 292 -23.92 -13.67 13.06
N ILE A 293 -23.86 -12.83 12.03
CA ILE A 293 -24.28 -11.42 12.13
C ILE A 293 -25.78 -11.35 12.54
N PRO A 294 -26.11 -10.68 13.65
CA PRO A 294 -27.50 -10.48 14.06
C PRO A 294 -28.30 -9.75 12.97
N ASN A 295 -29.47 -10.28 12.61
CA ASN A 295 -30.36 -9.67 11.63
C ASN A 295 -29.65 -9.23 10.33
N TYR A 296 -28.85 -10.11 9.73
CA TYR A 296 -28.02 -9.78 8.56
C TYR A 296 -28.81 -9.21 7.36
N GLU A 297 -30.09 -9.54 7.20
CA GLU A 297 -30.90 -8.94 6.14
C GLU A 297 -31.11 -7.43 6.34
N LEU A 298 -31.22 -6.96 7.58
CA LEU A 298 -31.27 -5.53 7.89
C LEU A 298 -29.99 -4.83 7.43
N PHE A 299 -28.82 -5.43 7.66
CA PHE A 299 -27.54 -4.88 7.19
C PHE A 299 -27.52 -4.78 5.66
N LYS A 300 -27.94 -5.85 4.98
CA LYS A 300 -28.06 -5.91 3.53
C LYS A 300 -29.05 -4.88 2.99
N GLN A 301 -30.15 -4.62 3.68
CA GLN A 301 -31.09 -3.57 3.31
C GLN A 301 -30.48 -2.18 3.50
N THR A 302 -29.89 -1.91 4.66
CA THR A 302 -29.27 -0.61 4.96
C THR A 302 -28.21 -0.22 3.92
N VAL A 303 -27.33 -1.13 3.51
CA VAL A 303 -26.31 -0.79 2.48
C VAL A 303 -26.89 -0.62 1.09
N ARG A 304 -28.02 -1.27 0.76
CA ARG A 304 -28.77 -1.00 -0.47
C ARG A 304 -29.34 0.41 -0.42
N ASP A 305 -30.02 0.77 0.67
CA ASP A 305 -30.64 2.08 0.81
C ASP A 305 -29.61 3.23 0.82
N LEU A 306 -28.45 3.01 1.46
CA LEU A 306 -27.32 3.95 1.38
C LEU A 306 -26.82 4.11 -0.06
N HIS A 307 -26.72 3.01 -0.82
CA HIS A 307 -26.29 3.05 -2.22
C HIS A 307 -27.32 3.74 -3.13
N GLU A 308 -28.61 3.68 -2.83
CA GLU A 308 -29.63 4.44 -3.57
C GLU A 308 -29.37 5.96 -3.52
N LYS A 309 -28.75 6.49 -2.45
CA LYS A 309 -28.42 7.92 -2.34
C LYS A 309 -27.16 8.33 -3.13
N ILE A 310 -26.33 7.37 -3.58
CA ILE A 310 -25.13 7.64 -4.38
C ILE A 310 -25.39 7.32 -5.86
N LEU A 311 -25.78 8.34 -6.61
CA LEU A 311 -26.27 8.18 -7.99
C LEU A 311 -25.15 7.98 -9.03
N HIS A 312 -23.94 8.47 -8.77
CA HIS A 312 -22.84 8.49 -9.75
C HIS A 312 -21.92 7.25 -9.69
N HIS A 313 -22.23 6.30 -8.81
CA HIS A 313 -21.40 5.12 -8.57
C HIS A 313 -22.26 3.87 -8.49
N ASP A 314 -21.90 2.86 -9.30
CA ASP A 314 -22.58 1.57 -9.36
C ASP A 314 -21.84 0.51 -8.53
N TYR A 315 -20.54 0.63 -8.28
CA TYR A 315 -19.80 -0.32 -7.43
C TYR A 315 -19.30 0.37 -6.16
N LEU A 316 -19.77 -0.04 -4.99
CA LEU A 316 -19.40 0.58 -3.71
C LEU A 316 -19.08 -0.45 -2.64
N SER A 317 -18.25 -0.04 -1.68
CA SER A 317 -17.88 -0.86 -0.53
C SER A 317 -18.14 -0.08 0.76
N TRP A 318 -19.02 -0.60 1.60
CA TRP A 318 -19.55 0.05 2.80
C TRP A 318 -18.94 -0.55 4.04
N ASP A 319 -18.46 0.31 4.93
CA ASP A 319 -17.98 -0.10 6.25
C ASP A 319 -19.05 0.13 7.28
N ILE A 320 -19.54 -0.97 7.83
CA ILE A 320 -20.64 -1.01 8.78
C ILE A 320 -20.16 -1.64 10.07
N VAL A 321 -20.42 -0.98 11.19
CA VAL A 321 -20.25 -1.55 12.53
C VAL A 321 -21.53 -2.27 12.92
N ILE A 322 -21.40 -3.43 13.55
CA ILE A 322 -22.50 -4.05 14.28
C ILE A 322 -22.63 -3.27 15.59
N GLY A 323 -23.66 -2.45 15.74
CA GLY A 323 -23.92 -1.67 16.95
C GLY A 323 -24.20 -2.56 18.16
N VAL A 324 -24.11 -1.99 19.36
CA VAL A 324 -24.36 -2.71 20.62
C VAL A 324 -25.72 -3.42 20.69
N ASP A 325 -26.72 -2.91 19.97
CA ASP A 325 -28.08 -3.47 19.82
C ASP A 325 -28.22 -4.44 18.64
N GLY A 326 -27.12 -4.81 17.99
CA GLY A 326 -27.11 -5.70 16.83
C GLY A 326 -27.57 -5.06 15.52
N LYS A 327 -27.74 -3.74 15.46
CA LYS A 327 -28.17 -3.01 14.23
C LYS A 327 -27.00 -2.35 13.51
N PRO A 328 -27.11 -2.08 12.19
CA PRO A 328 -26.03 -1.47 11.42
C PRO A 328 -25.76 -0.02 11.82
N THR A 329 -24.48 0.35 11.89
CA THR A 329 -23.98 1.72 12.04
C THR A 329 -22.99 2.02 10.92
N PHE A 330 -23.30 2.99 10.07
CA PHE A 330 -22.43 3.42 8.96
C PHE A 330 -21.19 4.17 9.44
N ILE A 331 -20.02 3.82 8.89
CA ILE A 331 -18.73 4.48 9.17
C ILE A 331 -18.18 5.20 7.94
N GLU A 332 -18.03 4.49 6.82
CA GLU A 332 -17.47 5.04 5.60
C GLU A 332 -17.87 4.27 4.34
N VAL A 333 -17.80 4.95 3.19
CA VAL A 333 -17.94 4.37 1.86
C VAL A 333 -16.59 4.40 1.13
N ASN A 334 -16.30 3.35 0.37
CA ASN A 334 -15.05 3.12 -0.34
C ASN A 334 -15.30 2.84 -1.83
N PHE A 335 -14.50 3.45 -2.71
CA PHE A 335 -14.75 3.51 -4.16
C PHE A 335 -13.80 2.67 -5.02
N PHE A 336 -12.73 2.10 -4.44
CA PHE A 336 -11.63 1.45 -5.18
C PHE A 336 -11.69 -0.09 -5.17
N GLY A 337 -12.79 -0.64 -4.65
CA GLY A 337 -13.13 -2.05 -4.67
C GLY A 337 -12.15 -3.01 -4.00
N GLY A 338 -12.44 -4.31 -4.20
CA GLY A 338 -11.76 -5.41 -3.52
C GLY A 338 -10.36 -5.73 -4.05
N THR A 339 -9.68 -6.62 -3.33
CA THR A 339 -8.40 -7.19 -3.74
C THR A 339 -8.49 -8.72 -3.79
N ILE A 340 -7.41 -9.39 -4.20
CA ILE A 340 -7.33 -10.86 -4.14
C ILE A 340 -7.57 -11.38 -2.71
N LEU A 341 -7.16 -10.64 -1.67
CA LEU A 341 -7.38 -11.06 -0.27
C LEU A 341 -8.87 -11.30 0.04
N ASN A 342 -9.75 -10.48 -0.52
CA ASN A 342 -11.19 -10.62 -0.30
C ASN A 342 -11.70 -11.90 -0.96
N GLN A 343 -11.26 -12.18 -2.20
CA GLN A 343 -11.63 -13.39 -2.92
C GLN A 343 -11.07 -14.64 -2.22
N LEU A 344 -9.87 -14.57 -1.63
CA LEU A 344 -9.30 -15.64 -0.80
C LEU A 344 -10.13 -15.88 0.47
N ALA A 345 -10.48 -14.81 1.19
CA ALA A 345 -11.24 -14.92 2.43
C ALA A 345 -12.67 -15.41 2.19
N LEU A 346 -13.26 -15.06 1.05
CA LEU A 346 -14.60 -15.52 0.67
C LEU A 346 -14.58 -16.87 -0.07
N GLU A 347 -13.43 -17.28 -0.58
CA GLU A 347 -13.23 -18.41 -1.50
C GLU A 347 -14.15 -18.38 -2.74
N ARG A 348 -14.42 -17.19 -3.27
CA ARG A 348 -15.27 -16.96 -4.47
C ARG A 348 -14.87 -15.70 -5.24
N PRO A 349 -15.23 -15.58 -6.54
CA PRO A 349 -15.00 -14.38 -7.33
C PRO A 349 -15.86 -13.18 -6.89
N ILE A 350 -15.40 -11.96 -7.22
CA ILE A 350 -16.04 -10.69 -6.84
C ILE A 350 -17.49 -10.57 -7.33
N PHE A 351 -17.76 -10.97 -8.58
CA PHE A 351 -19.07 -10.80 -9.21
C PHE A 351 -19.89 -12.09 -9.28
N GLY A 352 -19.34 -13.24 -8.86
CA GLY A 352 -20.03 -14.52 -8.94
C GLY A 352 -20.52 -14.80 -10.37
N GLU A 353 -21.79 -15.16 -10.47
CA GLU A 353 -22.48 -15.44 -11.73
C GLU A 353 -22.61 -14.21 -12.66
N LEU A 354 -22.54 -12.98 -12.12
CA LEU A 354 -22.64 -11.76 -12.93
C LEU A 354 -21.36 -11.47 -13.74
N THR A 355 -20.27 -12.21 -13.51
CA THR A 355 -18.94 -11.89 -14.08
C THR A 355 -18.98 -11.83 -15.62
N GLU A 356 -19.62 -12.81 -16.25
CA GLU A 356 -19.69 -12.89 -17.72
C GLU A 356 -20.49 -11.72 -18.31
N GLU A 357 -21.70 -11.49 -17.79
CA GLU A 357 -22.60 -10.41 -18.24
C GLU A 357 -21.92 -9.03 -18.09
N ILE A 358 -21.26 -8.82 -16.96
CA ILE A 358 -20.49 -7.60 -16.69
C ILE A 358 -19.38 -7.40 -17.72
N PHE A 359 -18.61 -8.45 -18.03
CA PHE A 359 -17.51 -8.33 -19.00
C PHE A 359 -18.04 -7.98 -20.40
N GLN A 360 -19.11 -8.65 -20.83
CA GLN A 360 -19.75 -8.41 -22.12
C GLN A 360 -20.31 -6.97 -22.21
N HIS A 361 -20.94 -6.48 -21.14
CA HIS A 361 -21.41 -5.10 -21.08
C HIS A 361 -20.25 -4.09 -21.20
N VAL A 362 -19.12 -4.35 -20.53
CA VAL A 362 -17.93 -3.48 -20.64
C VAL A 362 -17.44 -3.43 -22.10
N ILE A 363 -17.32 -4.55 -22.80
CA ILE A 363 -16.98 -4.55 -24.24
C ILE A 363 -17.97 -3.72 -25.06
N ALA A 364 -19.27 -3.92 -24.84
CA ALA A 364 -20.32 -3.21 -25.58
C ALA A 364 -20.21 -1.70 -25.37
N SER A 365 -19.96 -1.26 -24.13
CA SER A 365 -19.79 0.16 -23.76
C SER A 365 -18.47 0.79 -24.20
N GLU A 366 -17.42 -0.02 -24.44
CA GLU A 366 -16.20 0.43 -25.12
C GLU A 366 -16.46 0.73 -26.60
N SER A 367 -17.30 -0.08 -27.24
CA SER A 367 -17.64 0.01 -28.68
C SER A 367 -18.71 1.07 -28.98
N SER A 368 -19.64 1.30 -28.04
CA SER A 368 -20.66 2.35 -28.12
C SER A 368 -20.64 3.18 -26.84
N PRO A 369 -19.98 4.35 -26.82
CA PRO A 369 -19.91 5.21 -25.64
C PRO A 369 -21.27 5.60 -25.05
N SER A 370 -22.34 5.57 -25.85
CA SER A 370 -23.72 5.80 -25.41
C SER A 370 -24.26 4.73 -24.43
N LEU A 371 -23.63 3.54 -24.39
CA LEU A 371 -23.96 2.46 -23.46
C LEU A 371 -23.18 2.55 -22.14
N ARG A 372 -22.34 3.59 -21.95
CA ARG A 372 -21.64 3.78 -20.67
C ARG A 372 -22.60 4.37 -19.65
N ASN A 373 -22.68 3.72 -18.48
CA ASN A 373 -23.40 4.26 -17.32
C ASN A 373 -22.74 5.56 -16.81
N VAL A 374 -21.47 5.78 -17.15
CA VAL A 374 -20.66 6.89 -16.69
C VAL A 374 -19.96 7.54 -17.88
N GLU A 375 -20.09 8.85 -17.99
CA GLU A 375 -19.25 9.61 -18.92
C GLU A 375 -17.81 9.60 -18.38
N ILE A 376 -16.92 8.86 -19.04
CA ILE A 376 -15.49 8.86 -18.68
C ILE A 376 -14.95 10.25 -19.05
N ARG A 377 -15.07 11.20 -18.13
CA ARG A 377 -14.42 12.50 -18.23
C ARG A 377 -12.95 12.22 -18.46
N SER A 378 -12.48 12.59 -19.64
CA SER A 378 -11.17 12.15 -20.05
C SER A 378 -10.15 12.74 -19.07
N ASP A 379 -9.45 11.86 -18.36
CA ASP A 379 -8.20 12.15 -17.66
C ASP A 379 -7.11 12.61 -18.67
N ARG A 380 -7.44 13.14 -19.85
CA ARG A 380 -6.50 13.64 -20.87
C ARG A 380 -5.38 14.50 -20.25
N PRO A 381 -5.63 15.39 -19.27
CA PRO A 381 -4.55 16.12 -18.60
C PRO A 381 -3.62 15.19 -17.80
N LEU A 382 -4.18 14.24 -17.03
CA LEU A 382 -3.46 13.28 -16.20
C LEU A 382 -2.74 12.19 -17.01
N LYS A 383 -3.35 11.68 -18.08
CA LYS A 383 -2.74 10.76 -19.04
C LYS A 383 -1.55 11.40 -19.74
N LYS A 384 -1.71 12.63 -20.25
CA LYS A 384 -0.58 13.41 -20.81
C LYS A 384 0.50 13.67 -19.76
N LYS A 385 0.13 13.97 -18.51
CA LYS A 385 1.08 14.14 -17.40
C LYS A 385 1.83 12.84 -17.09
N TYR A 386 1.14 11.71 -17.03
CA TYR A 386 1.71 10.39 -16.82
C TYR A 386 2.68 10.01 -17.95
N GLU A 387 2.27 10.16 -19.21
CA GLU A 387 3.10 9.89 -20.39
C GLU A 387 4.38 10.75 -20.37
N ARG A 388 4.27 12.03 -20.00
CA ARG A 388 5.43 12.93 -19.81
C ARG A 388 6.34 12.45 -18.67
N LEU A 389 5.79 12.02 -17.54
CA LEU A 389 6.55 11.53 -16.40
C LEU A 389 7.28 10.21 -16.71
N GLU A 390 6.64 9.28 -17.42
CA GLU A 390 7.26 8.02 -17.86
C GLU A 390 8.38 8.27 -18.88
N GLN A 391 8.18 9.19 -19.84
CA GLN A 391 9.26 9.62 -20.72
C GLN A 391 10.43 10.25 -19.94
N ARG A 392 10.13 11.12 -18.97
CA ARG A 392 11.17 11.75 -18.13
C ARG A 392 11.94 10.70 -17.32
N LYS A 393 11.25 9.72 -16.74
CA LYS A 393 11.86 8.61 -16.01
C LYS A 393 12.78 7.79 -16.91
N LYS A 394 12.33 7.40 -18.11
CA LYS A 394 13.15 6.67 -19.08
C LYS A 394 14.44 7.43 -19.43
N THR A 395 14.34 8.73 -19.64
CA THR A 395 15.51 9.60 -19.90
C THR A 395 16.44 9.66 -18.69
N LEU A 396 15.90 9.84 -17.48
CA LEU A 396 16.70 9.87 -16.25
C LEU A 396 17.43 8.55 -16.00
N THR A 397 16.78 7.40 -16.22
CA THR A 397 17.43 6.09 -16.10
C THR A 397 18.57 5.95 -17.10
N LYS A 398 18.38 6.35 -18.36
CA LYS A 398 19.47 6.33 -19.36
C LYS A 398 20.64 7.23 -18.96
N ASN A 399 20.37 8.41 -18.41
CA ASN A 399 21.42 9.32 -17.94
C ASN A 399 22.16 8.76 -16.72
N TYR A 400 21.43 8.14 -15.79
CA TYR A 400 22.02 7.49 -14.62
C TYR A 400 22.99 6.38 -15.03
N GLU A 401 22.61 5.48 -15.95
CA GLU A 401 23.49 4.41 -16.41
C GLU A 401 24.76 4.95 -17.10
N LYS A 402 24.63 6.04 -17.88
CA LYS A 402 25.79 6.72 -18.47
C LYS A 402 26.72 7.30 -17.41
N LEU A 403 26.15 8.01 -16.43
CA LEU A 403 26.93 8.63 -15.36
C LEU A 403 27.64 7.57 -14.51
N LYS A 404 26.98 6.44 -14.25
CA LYS A 404 27.55 5.29 -13.54
C LYS A 404 28.76 4.71 -14.28
N ALA A 405 28.65 4.53 -15.61
CA ALA A 405 29.76 4.04 -16.41
C ALA A 405 30.95 5.02 -16.43
N SER A 406 30.68 6.32 -16.57
CA SER A 406 31.75 7.34 -16.48
C SER A 406 32.41 7.39 -15.10
N HIS A 407 31.63 7.22 -14.03
CA HIS A 407 32.18 7.15 -12.68
C HIS A 407 33.10 5.96 -12.49
N GLN A 408 32.72 4.78 -13.01
CA GLN A 408 33.57 3.60 -12.96
C GLN A 408 34.90 3.79 -13.72
N GLN A 409 34.86 4.43 -14.89
CA GLN A 409 36.07 4.77 -15.65
C GLN A 409 36.97 5.73 -14.88
N LEU A 410 36.40 6.77 -14.25
CA LEU A 410 37.14 7.70 -13.41
C LEU A 410 37.76 7.03 -12.17
N GLU A 411 37.10 6.03 -11.58
CA GLU A 411 37.66 5.24 -10.48
C GLU A 411 38.86 4.39 -10.93
N GLU A 412 38.77 3.78 -12.13
CA GLU A 412 39.88 3.04 -12.73
C GLU A 412 41.07 3.98 -13.02
N GLU A 413 40.84 5.14 -13.66
CA GLU A 413 41.86 6.16 -13.92
C GLU A 413 42.49 6.68 -12.62
N TYR A 414 41.68 6.92 -11.58
CA TYR A 414 42.17 7.36 -10.28
C TYR A 414 43.11 6.32 -9.65
N GLN A 415 42.79 5.03 -9.75
CA GLN A 415 43.66 3.98 -9.21
C GLN A 415 44.97 3.85 -9.98
N ASP A 416 44.93 3.98 -11.30
CA ASP A 416 46.15 3.99 -12.10
C ASP A 416 47.06 5.17 -11.72
N LEU A 417 46.48 6.37 -11.55
CA LEU A 417 47.22 7.55 -11.12
C LEU A 417 47.77 7.43 -9.69
N ALA A 418 47.01 6.82 -8.78
CA ALA A 418 47.46 6.55 -7.41
C ALA A 418 48.67 5.58 -7.40
N ASN A 419 48.61 4.52 -8.22
CA ASN A 419 49.73 3.58 -8.38
C ASN A 419 50.97 4.24 -8.98
N GLU A 420 50.82 5.16 -9.94
CA GLU A 420 51.92 5.93 -10.50
C GLU A 420 52.55 6.88 -9.46
N TYR A 421 51.71 7.57 -8.68
CA TYR A 421 52.16 8.43 -7.59
C TYR A 421 53.02 7.67 -6.57
N ASP A 422 52.59 6.48 -6.15
CA ASP A 422 53.35 5.64 -5.20
C ASP A 422 54.71 5.20 -5.76
N LYS A 423 54.79 4.89 -7.06
CA LYS A 423 56.06 4.56 -7.73
C LYS A 423 57.02 5.74 -7.73
N LEU A 424 56.52 6.95 -8.06
CA LEU A 424 57.33 8.17 -8.04
C LEU A 424 57.80 8.52 -6.62
N LEU A 425 56.95 8.32 -5.61
CA LEU A 425 57.29 8.53 -4.22
C LEU A 425 58.40 7.57 -3.76
N ALA A 426 58.32 6.29 -4.14
CA ALA A 426 59.36 5.31 -3.84
C ALA A 426 60.71 5.66 -4.50
N LYS A 427 60.69 6.10 -5.77
CA LYS A 427 61.89 6.59 -6.46
C LYS A 427 62.51 7.79 -5.76
N SER A 428 61.71 8.80 -5.41
CA SER A 428 62.18 9.99 -4.69
C SER A 428 62.84 9.66 -3.34
N ARG A 429 62.31 8.67 -2.61
CA ARG A 429 62.91 8.18 -1.37
C ARG A 429 64.29 7.54 -1.59
N ASN A 430 64.44 6.73 -2.65
CA ASN A 430 65.73 6.14 -3.01
C ASN A 430 66.74 7.22 -3.43
N ASP A 431 66.35 8.15 -4.30
CA ASP A 431 67.21 9.27 -4.73
C ASP A 431 67.68 10.10 -3.53
N THR A 432 66.80 10.32 -2.54
CA THR A 432 67.14 11.01 -1.29
C THR A 432 68.16 10.23 -0.45
N LYS A 433 68.03 8.90 -0.39
CA LYS A 433 68.97 8.03 0.32
C LYS A 433 70.35 8.04 -0.34
N ASP A 434 70.40 7.94 -1.66
CA ASP A 434 71.64 7.98 -2.43
C ASP A 434 72.34 9.35 -2.29
N PHE A 435 71.56 10.43 -2.33
CA PHE A 435 72.08 11.77 -2.05
C PHE A 435 72.70 11.88 -0.66
N MET A 436 72.06 11.32 0.37
CA MET A 436 72.61 11.31 1.73
C MET A 436 73.89 10.47 1.85
N ASN A 437 73.95 9.33 1.17
CA ASN A 437 75.13 8.48 1.13
C ASN A 437 76.31 9.21 0.47
N MET A 438 76.11 9.80 -0.71
CA MET A 438 77.11 10.61 -1.39
C MET A 438 77.60 11.77 -0.52
N LYS A 439 76.69 12.46 0.18
CA LYS A 439 77.05 13.55 1.09
C LYS A 439 77.91 13.07 2.26
N ASN A 440 77.66 11.88 2.78
CA ASN A 440 78.48 11.29 3.84
C ASN A 440 79.85 10.84 3.33
N GLU A 441 79.91 10.25 2.14
CA GLU A 441 81.16 9.85 1.50
C GLU A 441 82.07 11.07 1.23
N ILE A 442 81.49 12.16 0.72
CA ILE A 442 82.21 13.44 0.55
C ILE A 442 82.78 13.91 1.88
N LYS A 443 82.02 13.87 2.98
CA LYS A 443 82.53 14.25 4.32
C LYS A 443 83.69 13.36 4.78
N VAL A 444 83.63 12.06 4.52
CA VAL A 444 84.72 11.12 4.85
C VAL A 444 85.96 11.46 4.04
N LEU A 445 85.83 11.62 2.73
CA LEU A 445 86.94 12.00 1.84
C LEU A 445 87.54 13.36 2.23
N GLU A 446 86.71 14.34 2.59
CA GLU A 446 87.18 15.64 3.10
C GLU A 446 87.97 15.51 4.42
N SER A 447 87.56 14.58 5.29
CA SER A 447 88.26 14.29 6.55
C SER A 447 89.59 13.59 6.29
N GLU A 448 89.62 12.60 5.40
CA GLU A 448 90.85 11.91 4.99
C GLU A 448 91.82 12.86 4.29
N LEU A 449 91.34 13.70 3.36
CA LEU A 449 92.12 14.76 2.72
C LEU A 449 92.71 15.70 3.78
N ARG A 450 91.92 16.11 4.78
CA ARG A 450 92.42 16.91 5.91
C ARG A 450 93.50 16.17 6.70
N ARG A 451 93.30 14.88 7.00
CA ARG A 451 94.27 14.05 7.74
C ARG A 451 95.58 13.90 6.96
N ILE A 452 95.49 13.60 5.66
CA ILE A 452 96.63 13.50 4.75
C ILE A 452 97.37 14.84 4.71
N LYS A 453 96.66 15.95 4.45
CA LYS A 453 97.23 17.31 4.45
C LYS A 453 97.96 17.66 5.75
N ASN A 454 97.50 17.13 6.87
CA ASN A 454 98.09 17.37 8.19
C ASN A 454 99.20 16.39 8.60
N SER A 455 99.38 15.28 7.89
CA SER A 455 100.36 14.25 8.21
C SER A 455 101.81 14.73 8.03
N LYS A 456 102.73 14.18 8.82
CA LYS A 456 104.17 14.49 8.76
C LYS A 456 104.72 14.22 7.35
N SER A 457 104.48 13.03 6.79
CA SER A 457 104.93 12.67 5.44
C SER A 457 104.44 13.66 4.39
N TRP A 458 103.17 14.09 4.47
CA TRP A 458 102.63 15.05 3.51
C TRP A 458 103.26 16.43 3.60
N LYS A 459 103.56 16.89 4.82
CA LYS A 459 104.25 18.16 5.06
C LYS A 459 105.73 18.10 4.67
N TYR A 460 106.45 17.00 4.96
CA TYR A 460 107.87 16.85 4.60
C TYR A 460 108.10 16.71 3.09
N THR A 461 107.16 16.11 2.37
CA THR A 461 107.26 15.95 0.91
C THR A 461 106.64 17.12 0.13
N SER A 462 106.14 18.18 0.79
CA SER A 462 105.47 19.29 0.11
C SER A 462 106.39 20.05 -0.86
N PHE A 463 107.69 20.09 -0.58
CA PHE A 463 108.69 20.71 -1.46
C PHE A 463 108.80 19.99 -2.80
N PHE A 464 108.67 18.65 -2.81
CA PHE A 464 108.75 17.84 -4.03
C PHE A 464 107.47 17.85 -4.88
N ARG A 465 106.35 18.33 -4.32
CA ARG A 465 105.06 18.39 -5.01
C ARG A 465 104.77 19.75 -5.63
N LYS A 466 105.56 20.77 -5.33
CA LYS A 466 105.52 22.05 -6.05
C LYS A 466 106.42 21.93 -7.29
N LYS A 467 105.91 21.27 -8.32
CA LYS A 467 106.33 21.44 -9.71
C LYS A 467 105.09 21.57 -10.57
#